data_AF-A0A915MRU7-F1
#
_entry.id   AF-A0A915MRU7-F1
#
_cell.length_a   1.000
_cell.length_b   1.000
_cell.length_c   1.000
_cell.angle_alpha   90.00
_cell.angle_beta   90.00
_cell.angle_gamma   90.00
#
_symmetry.space_group_name_H-M   'P 1'
#
loop_
_entity.id
_entity.type
_entity.pdbx_description
1 polymer ?
#
loop_
_entity_poly.entity_id
_entity_poly.type
_entity_poly.pdbx_seq_one_letter_code
_entity_poly.pdbx_strand_id
1 'polypeptide(L)'
;DICRILWCGNSGSTISTAHPALEGSWCGNEKWCHAGHCGEWHSEMGAYPVVTDGNWSEWTSSEKQCPITQCQITGSIAIISQMRTCTAPAPNNGGKPCTGSNVRGIVCGGIAKSTICEGFTRQEYGDRLCTAIAHDQIRADRQLSGTSFLR
;
A
#
# COMPACT_ATOMS: atom_id res chain seq x y z
N ASP A 1 -6.18 26.28 -10.44
CA ASP A 1 -4.77 25.97 -10.74
C ASP A 1 -4.12 25.46 -9.46
N ILE A 2 -3.39 24.34 -9.55
CA ILE A 2 -2.66 23.72 -8.41
C ILE A 2 -1.60 24.67 -7.85
N CYS A 3 -1.05 25.56 -8.67
CA CYS A 3 -0.05 26.53 -8.24
C CYS A 3 -0.62 27.58 -7.29
N ARG A 4 -1.93 27.87 -7.37
CA ARG A 4 -2.58 28.89 -6.54
C ARG A 4 -3.14 28.31 -5.23
N ILE A 5 -3.73 27.12 -5.29
CA ILE A 5 -4.33 26.44 -4.15
C ILE A 5 -4.02 24.94 -4.28
N LEU A 6 -3.34 24.39 -3.29
CA LEU A 6 -3.08 22.96 -3.23
C LEU A 6 -4.29 22.23 -2.64
N TRP A 7 -4.73 21.18 -3.33
CA TRP A 7 -5.81 20.31 -2.91
C TRP A 7 -5.24 18.93 -2.61
N CYS A 8 -5.49 18.43 -1.40
CA CYS A 8 -5.08 17.11 -0.97
C CYS A 8 -6.31 16.21 -0.82
N GLY A 9 -6.23 14.98 -1.31
CA GLY A 9 -7.26 13.96 -1.11
C GLY A 9 -6.86 12.99 -0.01
N ASN A 10 -7.77 12.70 0.92
CA ASN A 10 -7.65 11.55 1.82
C ASN A 10 -8.95 10.74 1.78
N SER A 11 -8.90 9.58 1.10
CA SER A 11 -9.92 8.53 1.21
C SER A 11 -11.38 8.99 1.04
N GLY A 12 -11.64 10.01 0.21
CA GLY A 12 -12.97 10.55 -0.08
C GLY A 12 -13.19 12.02 0.29
N SER A 13 -12.34 12.62 1.11
CA SER A 13 -12.40 14.05 1.45
C SER A 13 -11.32 14.84 0.71
N THR A 14 -11.71 15.97 0.11
CA THR A 14 -10.77 16.93 -0.48
C THR A 14 -10.59 18.11 0.48
N ILE A 15 -9.35 18.38 0.87
CA ILE A 15 -8.99 19.53 1.71
C ILE A 15 -8.08 20.48 0.92
N SER A 16 -8.31 21.78 1.02
CA SER A 16 -7.40 22.81 0.50
C SER A 16 -6.43 23.25 1.59
N THR A 17 -5.15 23.39 1.27
CA THR A 17 -4.19 24.03 2.17
C THR A 17 -4.26 25.56 2.03
N ALA A 18 -3.82 26.27 3.07
CA ALA A 18 -3.74 27.73 3.04
C ALA A 18 -2.58 28.28 2.19
N HIS A 19 -1.59 27.44 1.86
CA HIS A 19 -0.39 27.84 1.14
C HIS A 19 -0.43 27.36 -0.33
N PRO A 20 0.01 28.18 -1.29
CA PRO A 20 0.20 27.78 -2.68
C PRO A 20 1.17 26.60 -2.83
N ALA A 21 1.22 25.98 -4.02
CA ALA A 21 2.26 25.01 -4.32
C ALA A 21 3.65 25.68 -4.30
N LEU A 22 4.68 24.92 -3.94
CA LEU A 22 6.05 25.41 -3.91
C LEU A 22 6.52 25.80 -5.32
N GLU A 23 7.44 26.76 -5.39
CA GLU A 23 8.07 27.11 -6.67
C GLU A 23 8.81 25.92 -7.26
N GLY A 24 8.71 25.75 -8.58
CA GLY A 24 9.26 24.60 -9.28
C GLY A 24 8.42 23.33 -9.14
N SER A 25 7.24 23.37 -8.51
CA SER A 25 6.30 22.22 -8.51
C SER A 25 5.73 22.01 -9.91
N TRP A 26 5.76 20.78 -10.43
CA TRP A 26 5.20 20.48 -11.74
C TRP A 26 3.67 20.55 -11.74
N CYS A 27 3.11 21.32 -12.67
CA CYS A 27 1.68 21.58 -12.79
C CYS A 27 1.05 20.99 -14.07
N GLY A 28 1.84 20.25 -14.87
CA GLY A 28 1.38 19.57 -16.09
C GLY A 28 2.04 20.11 -17.36
N ASN A 29 2.03 19.34 -18.45
CA ASN A 29 2.47 19.75 -19.79
C ASN A 29 3.87 20.42 -19.82
N GLU A 30 4.83 19.87 -19.08
CA GLU A 30 6.18 20.46 -18.96
C GLU A 30 6.14 21.93 -18.50
N LYS A 31 5.30 22.21 -17.48
CA LYS A 31 5.20 23.50 -16.82
C LYS A 31 5.34 23.35 -15.31
N TRP A 32 5.75 24.45 -14.67
CA TRP A 32 6.02 24.51 -13.24
C TRP A 32 5.36 25.72 -12.59
N CYS A 33 5.15 25.61 -11.28
CA CYS A 33 4.61 26.67 -10.47
C CYS A 33 5.68 27.73 -10.18
N HIS A 34 5.37 28.99 -10.47
CA HIS A 34 6.18 30.14 -10.05
C HIS A 34 5.23 31.30 -9.72
N ALA A 35 5.45 31.97 -8.59
CA ALA A 35 4.57 33.04 -8.10
C ALA A 35 3.06 32.68 -8.09
N GLY A 36 2.73 31.42 -7.82
CA GLY A 36 1.33 30.93 -7.77
C GLY A 36 0.68 30.64 -9.12
N HIS A 37 1.42 30.70 -10.23
CA HIS A 37 0.95 30.44 -11.59
C HIS A 37 1.68 29.27 -12.26
N CYS A 38 0.96 28.48 -13.06
CA CYS A 38 1.53 27.42 -13.88
C CYS A 38 2.07 27.98 -15.22
N GLY A 39 3.38 27.87 -15.44
CA GLY A 39 4.03 28.44 -16.63
C GLY A 39 5.31 27.69 -17.03
N GLU A 40 5.89 28.11 -18.15
CA GLU A 40 7.22 27.64 -18.56
C GLU A 40 8.27 28.13 -17.58
N TRP A 41 9.30 27.31 -17.34
CA TRP A 41 10.42 27.71 -16.50
C TRP A 41 11.52 28.34 -17.34
N HIS A 42 11.94 29.55 -16.98
CA HIS A 42 13.00 30.27 -17.68
C HIS A 42 14.28 30.32 -16.84
N SER A 43 15.44 30.38 -17.49
CA SER A 43 16.76 30.39 -16.82
C SER A 43 16.95 31.56 -15.84
N GLU A 44 16.20 32.64 -16.04
CA GLU A 44 16.19 33.82 -15.16
C GLU A 44 15.53 33.55 -13.80
N MET A 45 14.67 32.53 -13.71
CA MET A 45 13.97 32.11 -12.48
C MET A 45 14.81 31.15 -11.63
N GLY A 46 15.99 30.75 -12.11
CA GLY A 46 16.91 29.84 -11.44
C GLY A 46 17.10 28.53 -12.19
N ALA A 47 17.76 27.56 -11.54
CA ALA A 47 17.99 26.24 -12.11
C ALA A 47 16.66 25.54 -12.40
N TYR A 48 16.60 24.84 -13.53
CA TYR A 48 15.40 24.11 -13.94
C TYR A 48 15.02 23.05 -12.90
N PRO A 49 13.73 22.88 -12.56
CA PRO A 49 13.30 21.87 -11.62
C PRO A 49 13.69 20.46 -12.12
N VAL A 50 14.47 19.74 -11.32
CA VAL A 50 14.96 18.42 -11.72
C VAL A 50 13.83 17.41 -11.69
N VAL A 51 13.59 16.73 -12.81
CA VAL A 51 12.67 15.59 -12.90
C VAL A 51 13.28 14.43 -12.12
N THR A 52 12.57 13.97 -11.09
CA THR A 52 13.03 12.86 -10.25
C THR A 52 12.04 11.71 -10.37
N ASP A 53 12.45 10.63 -11.00
CA ASP A 53 11.65 9.40 -11.01
C ASP A 53 11.60 8.78 -9.60
N GLY A 54 10.44 8.27 -9.24
CA GLY A 54 10.22 7.62 -7.95
C GLY A 54 10.99 6.31 -7.86
N ASN A 55 11.63 6.08 -6.72
CA ASN A 55 12.26 4.81 -6.42
C ASN A 55 11.84 4.29 -5.05
N TRP A 56 11.87 2.97 -4.95
CA TRP A 56 11.41 2.24 -3.79
C TRP A 56 12.35 2.44 -2.62
N SER A 57 11.77 2.65 -1.44
CA SER A 57 12.48 2.46 -0.18
C SER A 57 12.92 1.01 -0.05
N GLU A 58 13.86 0.80 0.86
CA GLU A 58 14.09 -0.53 1.40
C GLU A 58 12.78 -1.13 1.93
N TRP A 59 12.68 -2.45 1.84
CA TRP A 59 11.56 -3.18 2.43
C TRP A 59 11.60 -3.02 3.95
N THR A 60 10.42 -2.88 4.56
CA THR A 60 10.29 -2.82 6.01
C THR A 60 10.95 -4.04 6.62
N SER A 61 11.89 -3.80 7.52
CA SER A 61 12.65 -4.82 8.24
C SER A 61 11.86 -5.38 9.43
N SER A 62 10.54 -5.58 9.29
CA SER A 62 9.70 -6.09 10.37
C SER A 62 10.01 -7.57 10.61
N GLU A 63 10.53 -7.83 11.81
CA GLU A 63 10.91 -9.11 12.43
C GLU A 63 11.70 -10.08 11.53
N LYS A 64 13.00 -10.24 11.82
CA LYS A 64 13.77 -11.40 11.33
C LYS A 64 13.18 -12.73 11.82
N GLN A 65 12.28 -12.67 12.80
CA GLN A 65 11.64 -13.82 13.41
C GLN A 65 10.27 -14.04 12.77
N CYS A 66 10.02 -15.27 12.36
CA CYS A 66 8.70 -15.68 11.89
C CYS A 66 7.67 -15.62 13.02
N PRO A 67 6.43 -15.17 12.74
CA PRO A 67 5.40 -15.15 13.75
C PRO A 67 5.15 -16.59 14.24
N ILE A 68 5.19 -16.77 15.56
CA ILE A 68 4.79 -18.02 16.20
C ILE A 68 3.26 -18.06 16.15
N THR A 69 2.72 -18.66 15.11
CA THR A 69 1.28 -18.86 14.96
C THR A 69 0.93 -20.29 15.37
N GLN A 70 -0.13 -20.44 16.16
CA GLN A 70 -0.67 -21.76 16.43
C GLN A 70 -1.19 -22.36 15.12
N CYS A 71 -0.84 -23.62 14.86
CA CYS A 71 -1.37 -24.38 13.73
C CYS A 71 -2.90 -24.41 13.81
N GLN A 72 -3.58 -23.80 12.84
CA GLN A 72 -5.05 -23.85 12.72
C GLN A 72 -5.51 -24.72 11.57
N ILE A 73 -4.74 -24.72 10.47
CA ILE A 73 -5.05 -25.43 9.23
C ILE A 73 -3.91 -26.37 8.93
N THR A 74 -4.22 -27.64 8.68
CA THR A 74 -3.23 -28.64 8.32
C THR A 74 -2.45 -28.22 7.07
N GLY A 75 -1.12 -28.26 7.16
CA GLY A 75 -0.22 -27.83 6.08
C GLY A 75 -0.14 -26.31 5.88
N SER A 76 -0.44 -25.52 6.91
CA SER A 76 -0.28 -24.06 6.86
C SER A 76 1.20 -23.65 6.69
N ILE A 77 1.39 -22.52 6.02
CA ILE A 77 2.69 -21.85 5.90
C ILE A 77 2.64 -20.55 6.70
N ALA A 78 3.72 -20.22 7.41
CA ALA A 78 3.88 -18.88 7.95
C ALA A 78 4.45 -17.95 6.89
N ILE A 79 3.92 -16.72 6.86
CA ILE A 79 4.42 -15.64 6.02
C ILE A 79 4.69 -14.41 6.87
N ILE A 80 5.71 -13.64 6.52
CA ILE A 80 5.95 -12.30 7.04
C ILE A 80 5.62 -11.31 5.93
N SER A 81 4.75 -10.34 6.22
CA SER A 81 4.48 -9.24 5.31
C SER A 81 5.59 -8.20 5.39
N GLN A 82 6.06 -7.77 4.22
CA GLN A 82 6.96 -6.63 4.10
C GLN A 82 6.31 -5.59 3.21
N MET A 83 6.47 -4.33 3.59
CA MET A 83 5.97 -3.18 2.86
C MET A 83 7.15 -2.30 2.43
N ARG A 84 6.94 -1.45 1.45
CA ARG A 84 7.89 -0.40 1.05
C ARG A 84 7.12 0.80 0.56
N THR A 85 7.77 1.96 0.55
CA THR A 85 7.17 3.21 0.09
C THR A 85 7.96 3.78 -1.07
N CYS A 86 7.28 4.49 -1.97
CA CYS A 86 7.92 5.15 -3.12
C CYS A 86 8.53 6.48 -2.68
N THR A 87 9.60 6.42 -1.87
CA THR A 87 10.15 7.60 -1.18
C THR A 87 11.67 7.70 -1.25
N ALA A 88 12.37 6.82 -1.97
CA ALA A 88 13.83 6.79 -1.99
C ALA A 88 14.45 6.88 -3.40
N PRO A 89 14.22 7.97 -4.17
CA PRO A 89 13.48 9.18 -3.81
C PRO A 89 11.98 9.12 -4.16
N ALA A 90 11.19 10.08 -3.66
CA ALA A 90 9.81 10.25 -4.09
C ALA A 90 9.77 10.87 -5.50
N PRO A 91 8.79 10.47 -6.35
CA PRO A 91 8.63 11.06 -7.67
C PRO A 91 8.34 12.55 -7.55
N ASN A 92 9.07 13.37 -8.29
CA ASN A 92 8.93 14.82 -8.30
C ASN A 92 9.04 15.38 -9.72
N ASN A 93 8.41 16.54 -9.91
CA ASN A 93 8.50 17.34 -11.13
C ASN A 93 8.11 16.61 -12.43
N GLY A 94 7.06 15.79 -12.38
CA GLY A 94 6.63 14.98 -13.53
C GLY A 94 7.37 13.65 -13.67
N GLY A 95 8.22 13.28 -12.71
CA GLY A 95 8.87 11.98 -12.65
C GLY A 95 7.87 10.83 -12.50
N LYS A 96 8.27 9.66 -12.98
CA LYS A 96 7.43 8.46 -13.02
C LYS A 96 7.20 7.89 -11.61
N PRO A 97 6.00 7.36 -11.31
CA PRO A 97 5.78 6.64 -10.06
C PRO A 97 6.57 5.33 -10.05
N CYS A 98 6.80 4.80 -8.85
CA CYS A 98 7.44 3.50 -8.72
C CYS A 98 6.62 2.39 -9.37
N THR A 99 7.29 1.50 -10.11
CA THR A 99 6.64 0.35 -10.75
C THR A 99 6.71 -0.90 -9.86
N GLY A 100 5.60 -1.64 -9.77
CA GLY A 100 5.49 -2.91 -9.03
C GLY A 100 4.74 -2.78 -7.69
N SER A 101 4.71 -3.88 -6.93
CA SER A 101 3.98 -3.95 -5.66
C SER A 101 4.72 -3.23 -4.52
N ASN A 102 3.95 -2.55 -3.66
CA ASN A 102 4.43 -1.98 -2.39
C ASN A 102 4.35 -2.99 -1.23
N VAL A 103 3.76 -4.17 -1.43
CA VAL A 103 3.62 -5.23 -0.43
C VAL A 103 4.12 -6.57 -0.99
N ARG A 104 4.82 -7.35 -0.16
CA ARG A 104 5.18 -8.74 -0.45
C ARG A 104 5.04 -9.63 0.78
N GLY A 105 4.84 -10.93 0.57
CA GLY A 105 4.90 -11.95 1.61
C GLY A 105 6.14 -12.82 1.47
N ILE A 106 6.90 -12.97 2.55
CA ILE A 106 8.08 -13.85 2.61
C ILE A 106 7.70 -15.13 3.37
N VAL A 107 7.88 -16.29 2.75
CA VAL A 107 7.60 -17.58 3.37
C VAL A 107 8.65 -17.89 4.44
N CYS A 108 8.16 -18.28 5.61
CA CYS A 108 8.98 -18.71 6.73
C CYS A 108 9.40 -20.17 6.60
N GLY A 109 10.71 -20.44 6.61
CA GLY A 109 11.25 -21.80 6.52
C GLY A 109 11.06 -22.67 7.78
N GLY A 110 10.52 -22.13 8.88
CA GLY A 110 10.62 -22.70 10.23
C GLY A 110 9.41 -23.48 10.76
N ILE A 111 8.21 -23.35 10.20
CA ILE A 111 7.04 -24.12 10.69
C ILE A 111 6.94 -25.49 10.00
N ALA A 112 7.63 -25.67 8.87
CA ALA A 112 7.49 -26.86 8.01
C ALA A 112 8.58 -27.94 8.22
N LYS A 113 9.47 -27.82 9.21
CA LYS A 113 10.56 -28.80 9.40
C LYS A 113 10.50 -29.67 10.66
N SER A 114 9.57 -29.44 11.60
CA SER A 114 9.57 -30.27 12.83
C SER A 114 8.21 -30.67 13.39
N THR A 115 7.07 -30.19 12.88
CA THR A 115 5.79 -30.56 13.49
C THR A 115 4.75 -30.74 12.41
N ILE A 116 4.22 -31.95 12.32
CA ILE A 116 2.97 -32.22 11.61
C ILE A 116 1.94 -31.27 12.22
N CYS A 117 1.57 -30.23 11.47
CA CYS A 117 0.54 -29.30 11.88
C CYS A 117 -0.80 -30.03 11.72
N GLU A 118 -1.31 -30.60 12.82
CA GLU A 118 -2.62 -31.27 12.89
C GLU A 118 -3.69 -30.23 13.25
N GLY A 119 -4.16 -29.50 12.24
CA GLY A 119 -5.26 -28.54 12.35
C GLY A 119 -6.49 -28.99 11.55
N PHE A 120 -7.46 -28.09 11.42
CA PHE A 120 -8.60 -28.31 10.52
C PHE A 120 -8.14 -28.50 9.08
N THR A 121 -8.91 -29.23 8.29
CA THR A 121 -8.79 -29.16 6.83
C THR A 121 -9.14 -27.76 6.34
N ARG A 122 -8.70 -27.41 5.12
CA ARG A 122 -9.03 -26.09 4.53
C ARG A 122 -10.55 -25.86 4.44
N GLN A 123 -11.32 -26.92 4.15
CA GLN A 123 -12.77 -26.84 4.01
C GLN A 123 -13.42 -26.62 5.37
N GLU A 124 -13.06 -27.42 6.37
CA GLU A 124 -13.63 -27.30 7.73
C GLU A 124 -13.35 -25.92 8.34
N TYR A 125 -12.12 -25.42 8.17
CA TYR A 125 -11.78 -24.08 8.65
C TYR A 125 -12.59 -22.99 7.94
N GLY A 126 -12.71 -23.08 6.62
CA GLY A 126 -13.48 -22.14 5.82
C GLY A 126 -14.97 -22.16 6.18
N ASP A 127 -15.58 -23.33 6.24
CA ASP A 127 -17.01 -23.49 6.58
C ASP A 127 -17.31 -22.95 7.96
N ARG A 128 -16.43 -23.23 8.92
CA ARG A 128 -16.55 -22.70 10.28
C ARG A 128 -16.49 -21.17 10.30
N LEU A 129 -15.57 -20.57 9.56
CA LEU A 129 -15.44 -19.12 9.48
C LEU A 129 -16.66 -18.48 8.82
N CYS A 130 -17.10 -19.00 7.68
CA CYS A 130 -18.28 -18.52 6.97
C CYS A 130 -19.55 -18.65 7.82
N THR A 131 -19.72 -19.77 8.52
CA THR A 131 -20.86 -19.98 9.43
C THR A 131 -20.83 -19.00 10.60
N ALA A 132 -19.66 -18.75 11.19
CA ALA A 132 -19.53 -17.80 12.29
C ALA A 132 -19.92 -16.37 11.88
N ILE A 133 -19.48 -15.91 10.70
CA ILE A 133 -19.82 -14.58 10.18
C ILE A 133 -21.30 -14.51 9.76
N ALA A 134 -21.86 -15.58 9.19
CA ALA A 134 -23.28 -15.64 8.82
C ALA A 134 -24.21 -15.47 10.03
N HIS A 135 -23.79 -15.95 11.20
CA HIS A 135 -24.57 -15.93 12.44
C HIS A 135 -24.04 -14.96 13.51
N ASP A 136 -23.18 -14.01 13.13
CA ASP A 136 -22.64 -13.01 14.05
C ASP A 136 -23.75 -12.11 14.62
N GLN A 137 -23.74 -11.89 15.94
CA GLN A 137 -24.82 -11.16 16.62
C GLN A 137 -24.84 -9.66 16.31
N ILE A 138 -23.73 -9.09 15.82
CA ILE A 138 -23.54 -7.64 15.62
C ILE A 138 -23.45 -7.31 14.13
N ARG A 139 -22.72 -8.12 13.36
CA ARG A 139 -22.44 -7.91 11.93
C ARG A 139 -22.61 -9.20 11.14
N ALA A 140 -23.79 -9.82 11.23
CA ALA A 140 -24.14 -10.95 10.39
C ALA A 140 -24.09 -10.58 8.90
N ASP A 141 -23.36 -11.38 8.11
CA ASP A 141 -23.46 -11.34 6.65
C ASP A 141 -24.43 -12.41 6.17
N ARG A 142 -25.67 -12.01 5.88
CA ARG A 142 -26.75 -12.90 5.43
C ARG A 142 -26.54 -13.44 4.01
N GLN A 143 -25.53 -12.96 3.27
CA GLN A 143 -25.20 -13.48 1.93
C GLN A 143 -24.35 -14.75 2.02
N LEU A 144 -23.76 -15.04 3.17
CA LEU A 144 -22.96 -16.24 3.37
C LEU A 144 -23.87 -17.46 3.60
N SER A 145 -23.63 -18.54 2.86
CA SER A 145 -24.30 -19.84 3.01
C SER A 145 -23.81 -20.64 4.23
N GLY A 146 -22.76 -20.16 4.91
CA GLY A 146 -22.04 -20.91 5.93
C GLY A 146 -21.03 -21.92 5.35
N THR A 147 -21.02 -22.14 4.04
CA THR A 147 -20.04 -22.99 3.36
C THR A 147 -19.00 -22.14 2.64
N SER A 148 -17.74 -22.54 2.78
CA SER A 148 -16.61 -21.95 2.10
C SER A 148 -16.45 -22.51 0.70
N PHE A 149 -15.92 -21.64 -0.17
CA PHE A 149 -15.58 -22.00 -1.54
C PHE A 149 -14.11 -22.43 -1.59
N LEU A 150 -13.87 -23.72 -1.84
CA LEU A 150 -12.56 -24.22 -2.26
C LEU A 150 -12.57 -24.43 -3.78
N ARG A 151 -11.54 -23.90 -4.46
CA ARG A 151 -11.29 -24.09 -5.89
C ARG A 151 -10.09 -25.00 -6.10
#